data_AF-A0A496Z410-F1
#
_entry.id   AF-A0A496Z410-F1
#
_cell.length_a   1.000
_cell.length_b   1.000
_cell.length_c   1.000
_cell.angle_alpha   90.00
_cell.angle_beta   90.00
_cell.angle_gamma   90.00
#
_symmetry.space_group_name_H-M   'P 1'
#
loop_
_entity.id
_entity.type
_entity.pdbx_description
1 polymer ?
#
loop_
_entity_poly.entity_id
_entity_poly.type
_entity_poly.pdbx_seq_one_letter_code
_entity_poly.pdbx_strand_id
1 'polypeptide(L)' 'MGKEKPPRRKPDPVKMEALRGLPLHIKQSLTKEEADAFLYEEVWPDSLIEKLKDYLVDEGEGS' A
#
# COMPACT_ATOMS: atom_id res chain seq x y z
N MET A 1 16.14 25.51 2.13
CA MET A 1 15.00 24.60 1.85
C MET A 1 15.19 23.34 2.67
N GLY A 2 14.60 23.27 3.87
CA GLY A 2 14.66 22.05 4.68
C GLY A 2 13.91 20.94 3.95
N LYS A 3 14.57 19.82 3.69
CA LYS A 3 13.88 18.59 3.31
C LYS A 3 13.20 18.05 4.57
N GLU A 4 12.07 18.65 4.93
CA GLU A 4 11.20 18.16 5.99
C GLU A 4 10.71 16.78 5.55
N LYS A 5 11.33 15.75 6.12
CA LYS A 5 10.84 14.39 6.04
C LYS A 5 9.42 14.45 6.61
N PRO A 6 8.37 14.05 5.87
CA PRO A 6 7.02 14.18 6.37
C PRO A 6 6.91 13.48 7.73
N PRO A 7 6.09 14.01 8.65
CA PRO A 7 5.95 13.46 9.99
C PRO A 7 5.69 11.97 9.84
N ARG A 8 6.33 11.15 10.69
CA ARG A 8 6.15 9.69 10.76
C ARG A 8 4.66 9.36 10.89
N ARG A 9 3.94 9.35 9.77
CA ARG A 9 2.52 9.03 9.70
C ARG A 9 2.46 7.58 10.15
N LYS A 10 1.65 7.31 11.17
CA LYS A 10 1.48 5.94 11.61
C LYS A 10 0.87 5.20 10.41
N PRO A 11 1.50 4.12 9.94
CA PRO A 11 0.92 3.33 8.86
C PRO A 11 -0.45 2.86 9.31
N ASP A 12 -1.47 3.08 8.47
CA ASP A 12 -2.82 2.63 8.77
C ASP A 12 -2.82 1.12 8.99
N PRO A 13 -3.42 0.62 10.08
CA PRO A 13 -3.43 -0.81 10.37
C PRO A 13 -4.13 -1.60 9.23
N VAL A 14 -5.18 -1.03 8.65
CA VAL A 14 -5.89 -1.58 7.48
C VAL A 14 -4.96 -1.69 6.26
N LYS A 15 -4.15 -0.65 6.01
CA LYS A 15 -3.16 -0.69 4.91
C LYS A 15 -2.06 -1.70 5.22
N MET A 16 -1.59 -1.82 6.45
CA MET A 16 -0.61 -2.86 6.80
C MET A 16 -1.16 -4.28 6.56
N GLU A 17 -2.41 -4.53 6.93
CA GLU A 17 -3.05 -5.82 6.75
C GLU A 17 -3.22 -6.14 5.26
N ALA A 18 -3.71 -5.17 4.48
CA ALA A 18 -3.80 -5.28 3.04
C ALA A 18 -2.44 -5.60 2.40
N LEU A 19 -1.36 -4.87 2.75
CA LEU A 19 -0.01 -5.13 2.23
C LEU A 19 0.48 -6.54 2.58
N ARG A 20 0.14 -7.03 3.78
CA ARG A 20 0.49 -8.40 4.21
C ARG A 20 -0.34 -9.45 3.48
N GLY A 21 -1.60 -9.17 3.18
CA GLY A 21 -2.50 -10.03 2.41
C GLY A 21 -2.13 -10.16 0.94
N LEU A 22 -1.38 -9.20 0.37
CA LEU A 22 -0.98 -9.27 -1.03
C LEU A 22 -0.12 -10.51 -1.34
N PRO A 23 -0.31 -11.15 -2.50
CA PRO A 23 0.52 -12.26 -2.94
C PRO A 23 1.95 -11.79 -3.28
N LEU A 24 2.89 -12.73 -3.23
CA LEU A 24 4.32 -12.45 -3.36
C LEU A 24 4.66 -11.74 -4.68
N HIS A 25 4.03 -12.10 -5.80
CA HIS A 25 4.30 -11.49 -7.10
C HIS A 25 3.90 -10.01 -7.16
N ILE A 26 2.87 -9.61 -6.42
CA ILE A 26 2.48 -8.20 -6.30
C ILE A 26 3.50 -7.47 -5.44
N LYS A 27 3.83 -8.00 -4.24
CA LYS A 27 4.86 -7.42 -3.36
C LYS A 27 6.21 -7.23 -4.08
N GLN A 28 6.56 -8.13 -4.98
CA GLN A 28 7.77 -8.04 -5.82
C GLN A 28 7.63 -7.05 -6.99
N SER A 29 6.42 -6.81 -7.48
CA SER A 29 6.11 -5.83 -8.54
C SER A 29 5.92 -4.40 -8.01
N LEU A 30 5.74 -4.24 -6.70
CA LEU A 30 5.68 -2.94 -6.04
C LEU A 30 7.08 -2.36 -5.91
N THR A 31 7.24 -1.10 -6.32
CA THR A 31 8.47 -0.36 -6.05
C THR A 31 8.51 0.09 -4.59
N LYS A 32 9.70 0.49 -4.14
CA LYS A 32 9.86 1.07 -2.80
C LYS A 32 9.00 2.32 -2.60
N GLU A 33 8.85 3.13 -3.64
CA GLU A 33 8.01 4.34 -3.62
C GLU A 33 6.53 3.98 -3.50
N GLU A 34 6.08 2.97 -4.25
CA GLU A 34 4.71 2.47 -4.18
C GLU A 34 4.39 1.85 -2.81
N ALA A 35 5.30 1.06 -2.23
CA ALA A 35 5.10 0.47 -0.91
C ALA A 35 5.08 1.52 0.21
N ASP A 36 5.90 2.56 0.10
CA ASP A 36 5.90 3.70 1.02
C ASP A 36 4.59 4.50 0.87
N ALA A 37 4.18 4.79 -0.37
CA ALA A 37 2.90 5.43 -0.65
C ALA A 37 1.71 4.63 -0.13
N PHE A 38 1.75 3.31 -0.28
CA PHE A 38 0.74 2.41 0.22
C PHE A 38 0.57 2.51 1.74
N LEU A 39 1.67 2.67 2.49
CA LEU A 39 1.63 2.67 3.95
C LEU A 39 1.43 4.06 4.55
N TYR A 40 1.98 5.10 3.93
CA TYR A 40 2.11 6.44 4.52
C TYR A 40 1.38 7.53 3.74
N GLU A 41 1.11 7.31 2.46
CA GLU A 41 0.41 8.29 1.64
C GLU A 41 -1.11 8.05 1.63
N GLU A 42 -1.81 9.17 1.50
CA GLU A 42 -3.26 9.22 1.38
C GLU A 42 -3.69 9.03 -0.08
N VAL A 43 -2.83 9.48 -1.00
CA VAL A 43 -3.04 9.35 -2.45
C VAL A 43 -2.05 8.33 -2.99
N TRP A 44 -2.56 7.33 -3.70
CA TRP A 44 -1.74 6.34 -4.38
C TRP A 44 -1.61 6.70 -5.86
N PRO A 45 -0.46 6.45 -6.48
CA PRO A 45 -0.34 6.62 -7.92
C PRO A 45 -1.26 5.65 -8.63
N ASP A 46 -1.82 6.04 -9.79
CA ASP A 46 -2.71 5.19 -10.58
C ASP A 46 -2.09 3.82 -10.85
N SER A 47 -0.79 3.75 -11.15
CA SER A 47 -0.05 2.50 -11.34
C SER A 47 -0.15 1.54 -10.15
N LEU A 48 -0.17 2.05 -8.92
CA LEU A 48 -0.32 1.24 -7.71
C LEU A 48 -1.75 0.77 -7.54
N ILE A 49 -2.71 1.69 -7.70
CA ILE A 49 -4.14 1.37 -7.63
C ILE A 49 -4.48 0.31 -8.67
N GLU A 50 -3.97 0.41 -9.90
CA GLU A 50 -4.21 -0.55 -10.97
C GLU A 50 -3.64 -1.93 -10.69
N LYS A 51 -2.50 -2.03 -10.00
CA LYS A 51 -1.92 -3.31 -9.57
C LYS A 51 -2.72 -3.93 -8.43
N LEU A 52 -3.23 -3.10 -7.53
CA LEU A 52 -3.86 -3.53 -6.28
C LEU A 52 -5.38 -3.64 -6.35
N LYS A 53 -6.05 -3.00 -7.32
CA LYS A 53 -7.52 -3.05 -7.48
C LYS A 53 -8.07 -4.47 -7.58
N ASP A 54 -7.26 -5.40 -8.08
CA ASP A 54 -7.62 -6.82 -8.22
C ASP A 54 -7.43 -7.61 -6.90
N TYR A 55 -6.68 -7.06 -5.94
CA TYR A 55 -6.29 -7.72 -4.68
C TYR A 55 -6.85 -7.04 -3.42
N LEU A 56 -7.20 -5.76 -3.49
CA LEU A 56 -7.84 -5.02 -2.40
C LEU A 56 -9.33 -5.31 -2.31
N VAL A 57 -9.90 -5.96 -3.33
CA VAL A 57 -11.25 -6.52 -3.31
C VAL A 57 -11.18 -7.94 -2.74
N ASP A 58 -10.76 -8.07 -1.49
CA ASP A 58 -10.95 -9.33 -0.74
C ASP A 58 -11.02 -9.02 0.75
N GLU A 59 -12.10 -8.37 1.17
CA GLU A 59 -12.60 -8.49 2.54
C GLU A 59 -13.74 -9.53 2.54
N GLY A 60 -13.48 -10.71 3.10
CA GLY A 60 -14.38 -11.22 4.13
C GLY A 60 -15.56 -12.13 3.76
N GLU A 61 -15.46 -13.02 2.76
CA GLU A 61 -16.40 -14.15 2.63
C GLU A 61 -15.61 -15.47 2.50
N GLY A 62 -15.10 -15.98 3.63
CA GLY A 62 -14.22 -17.15 3.59
C GLY A 62 -13.95 -17.82 4.93
N SER A 63 -15.00 -18.40 5.51
CA SER A 63 -15.05 -19.43 6.60
C SER A 63 -15.19 -18.94 8.04
#